data_AF-A0A942DE07-F1
#
_entry.id   AF-A0A942DE07-F1
#
_cell.length_a   1.000
_cell.length_b   1.000
_cell.length_c   1.000
_cell.angle_alpha   90.00
_cell.angle_beta   90.00
_cell.angle_gamma   90.00
#
_symmetry.space_group_name_H-M   'P 1'
#
loop_
_entity.id
_entity.type
_entity.pdbx_description
1 polymer ?
#
loop_
_entity_poly.entity_id
_entity_poly.type
_entity_poly.pdbx_seq_one_letter_code
_entity_poly.pdbx_strand_id
1 'polypeptide(L)'
;MQPAEPVSAPWFTIPQMSDPVALVVGILLMVLGISFGYKAYQAGIQGRCMYWEGFLPFTLISPFLLHLPSSKKSLVKAAEGMWVHAVMCPVFAVIGVLCLAAGADYTGLPGVSTLNVAMNGFKWGGPISVVFNRRTGYTFPIIPRAGKQLAKIFSGKIHEDEDKVYSHDNGSYQQAHDAQ
;
A
#
# COMPACT_ATOMS: atom_id res chain seq x y z
N MET A 1 1.34 31.93 -14.65
CA MET A 1 0.53 31.36 -13.53
C MET A 1 1.41 31.34 -12.30
N GLN A 2 1.18 32.26 -11.37
CA GLN A 2 1.85 32.24 -10.07
C GLN A 2 1.26 31.09 -9.23
N PRO A 3 2.08 30.28 -8.56
CA PRO A 3 1.56 29.27 -7.63
C PRO A 3 0.91 29.98 -6.45
N ALA A 4 -0.34 29.64 -6.15
CA ALA A 4 -1.06 30.17 -5.00
C ALA A 4 -0.28 29.85 -3.71
N GLU A 5 0.07 30.89 -2.96
CA GLU A 5 0.71 30.74 -1.66
C GLU A 5 -0.25 30.05 -0.67
N PRO A 6 0.21 29.07 0.12
CA PRO A 6 -0.61 28.47 1.14
C PRO A 6 -0.85 29.49 2.27
N VAL A 7 -2.11 29.87 2.46
CA VAL A 7 -2.58 30.68 3.60
C VAL A 7 -2.23 29.95 4.89
N SER A 8 -1.16 30.37 5.56
CA SER A 8 -0.77 29.86 6.86
C SER A 8 -1.30 30.80 7.95
N ALA A 9 -2.02 30.25 8.92
CA ALA A 9 -2.49 31.01 10.07
C ALA A 9 -1.28 31.56 10.87
N PRO A 10 -1.27 32.86 11.22
CA PRO A 10 -0.07 33.57 11.68
C PRO A 10 0.46 33.15 13.06
N TRP A 11 -0.26 32.31 13.81
CA TRP A 11 0.09 31.94 15.19
C TRP A 11 0.61 30.50 15.35
N PHE A 12 0.72 29.71 14.27
CA PHE A 12 1.30 28.37 14.30
C PHE A 12 2.53 28.28 13.38
N THR A 13 3.65 28.87 13.83
CA THR A 13 4.92 28.80 13.12
C THR A 13 5.66 27.53 13.55
N ILE A 14 5.47 26.43 12.82
CA ILE A 14 6.29 25.23 13.00
C ILE A 14 7.70 25.55 12.46
N PRO A 15 8.78 25.35 13.25
CA PRO A 15 10.14 25.67 12.82
C PRO A 15 10.46 25.00 11.48
N GLN A 16 11.01 25.76 10.51
CA GLN A 16 11.54 25.13 9.30
C GLN A 16 12.73 24.25 9.69
N MET A 17 12.71 22.99 9.25
CA MET A 17 13.88 22.12 9.37
C MET A 17 15.02 22.75 8.56
N SER A 18 16.20 22.90 9.15
CA SER A 18 17.34 23.50 8.45
C SER A 18 17.75 22.64 7.26
N ASP A 19 18.22 23.26 6.18
CA ASP A 19 18.61 22.56 4.94
C ASP A 19 19.61 21.40 5.16
N PRO A 20 20.62 21.52 6.06
CA PRO A 20 21.51 20.40 6.34
C PRO A 20 20.78 19.21 6.96
N VAL A 21 19.81 19.47 7.83
CA VAL A 21 19.02 18.43 8.50
C VAL A 21 18.05 17.79 7.51
N ALA A 22 17.41 18.60 6.65
CA ALA A 22 16.55 18.10 5.58
C ALA A 22 17.30 17.16 4.63
N LEU A 23 18.54 17.50 4.26
CA LEU A 23 19.39 16.66 3.41
C LEU A 23 19.72 15.33 4.09
N VAL A 24 20.14 15.34 5.36
CA VAL A 24 20.43 14.11 6.12
C VAL A 24 19.19 13.22 6.23
N VAL A 25 18.04 13.81 6.59
CA VAL A 25 16.76 13.09 6.65
C VAL A 25 16.40 12.52 5.28
N GLY A 26 16.63 13.27 4.21
CA GLY A 26 16.40 12.83 2.84
C GLY A 26 17.24 11.61 2.45
N ILE A 27 18.54 11.64 2.76
CA ILE A 27 19.45 10.50 2.54
C ILE A 27 19.00 9.29 3.33
N LEU A 28 18.68 9.45 4.62
CA LEU A 28 18.22 8.35 5.47
C LEU A 28 16.93 7.73 4.92
N LEU A 29 15.98 8.55 4.47
CA LEU A 29 14.74 8.09 3.85
C LEU A 29 14.98 7.35 2.53
N MET A 30 15.94 7.79 1.71
CA MET A 30 16.31 7.08 0.50
C MET A 30 16.92 5.71 0.81
N VAL A 31 17.84 5.63 1.78
CA VAL A 31 18.44 4.36 2.23
C VAL A 31 17.36 3.41 2.75
N LEU A 32 16.43 3.92 3.56
CA LEU A 32 15.28 3.15 4.05
C LEU A 32 14.39 2.68 2.89
N GLY A 33 14.14 3.54 1.90
CA GLY A 33 13.34 3.20 0.72
C GLY A 33 13.96 2.07 -0.11
N ILE A 34 15.28 2.10 -0.33
CA ILE A 34 16.01 1.00 -0.98
C ILE A 34 15.89 -0.28 -0.15
N SER A 35 16.04 -0.18 1.18
CA SER A 35 15.93 -1.32 2.07
C SER A 35 14.54 -1.97 2.04
N PHE A 36 13.47 -1.18 1.99
CA PHE A 36 12.11 -1.69 1.78
C PHE A 36 11.93 -2.29 0.39
N GLY A 37 12.54 -1.70 -0.65
CA GLY A 37 12.56 -2.30 -1.98
C GLY A 37 13.21 -3.69 -2.00
N TYR A 38 14.31 -3.87 -1.28
CA TYR A 38 14.95 -5.17 -1.12
C TYR A 38 14.04 -6.17 -0.37
N LYS A 39 13.35 -5.72 0.67
CA LYS A 39 12.36 -6.56 1.38
C LYS A 39 11.16 -6.91 0.51
N ALA A 40 10.70 -6.00 -0.34
CA ALA A 40 9.65 -6.28 -1.32
C ALA A 40 10.09 -7.33 -2.33
N TYR A 41 11.33 -7.25 -2.81
CA TYR A 41 11.93 -8.27 -3.67
C TYR A 41 12.01 -9.63 -2.98
N GLN A 42 12.48 -9.70 -1.73
CA GLN A 42 12.51 -10.96 -0.98
C GLN A 42 11.11 -11.53 -0.72
N ALA A 43 10.17 -10.69 -0.26
CA ALA A 43 8.79 -11.11 -0.03
C ALA A 43 8.10 -11.55 -1.33
N GLY A 44 8.40 -10.88 -2.45
CA GLY A 44 7.81 -11.14 -3.76
C GLY A 44 8.37 -12.38 -4.45
N ILE A 45 9.68 -12.62 -4.37
CA ILE A 45 10.33 -13.74 -5.07
C ILE A 45 10.51 -14.96 -4.18
N GLN A 46 11.03 -14.76 -2.97
CA GLN A 46 11.31 -15.89 -2.08
C GLN A 46 10.07 -16.30 -1.30
N GLY A 47 9.08 -15.41 -1.16
CA GLY A 47 7.89 -15.68 -0.36
C GLY A 47 8.15 -15.71 1.13
N ARG A 48 9.31 -15.19 1.54
CA ARG A 48 9.80 -15.22 2.92
C ARG A 48 9.85 -13.81 3.46
N CYS A 49 9.30 -13.61 4.65
CA CYS A 49 9.44 -12.36 5.38
C CYS A 49 9.79 -12.66 6.84
N MET A 50 10.86 -12.04 7.33
CA MET A 50 11.16 -12.03 8.75
C MET A 50 10.21 -11.06 9.44
N TYR A 51 9.35 -11.57 10.31
CA TYR A 51 8.37 -10.79 11.07
C TYR A 51 8.47 -11.09 12.56
N TRP A 52 8.01 -10.15 13.39
CA TRP A 52 7.94 -10.34 14.83
C TRP A 52 6.73 -11.23 15.18
N GLU A 53 6.99 -12.37 15.81
CA GLU A 53 6.07 -13.47 16.11
C GLU A 53 4.97 -13.11 17.12
N GLY A 54 5.11 -11.97 17.81
CA GLY A 54 4.15 -11.52 18.83
C GLY A 54 2.88 -10.88 18.25
N PHE A 55 2.66 -10.94 16.94
CA PHE A 55 1.63 -10.12 16.29
C PHE A 55 0.89 -10.83 15.14
N LEU A 56 -0.43 -10.66 15.15
CA LEU A 56 -1.40 -11.19 14.19
C LEU A 56 -1.24 -10.55 12.79
N PRO A 57 -1.73 -11.19 11.71
CA PRO A 57 -1.67 -10.69 10.33
C PRO A 57 -2.41 -9.35 10.08
N PHE A 58 -3.12 -8.81 11.07
CA PHE A 58 -3.96 -7.60 10.94
C PHE A 58 -3.52 -6.42 11.80
N THR A 59 -2.49 -6.57 12.64
CA THR A 59 -1.96 -5.44 13.40
C THR A 59 -0.95 -4.69 12.55
N LEU A 60 -1.22 -3.42 12.28
CA LEU A 60 -0.35 -2.43 11.63
C LEU A 60 1.03 -2.38 12.32
N ILE A 61 1.90 -3.33 11.99
CA ILE A 61 3.31 -3.26 12.35
C ILE A 61 3.90 -2.07 11.61
N SER A 62 4.53 -1.18 12.36
CA SER A 62 5.40 -0.17 11.79
C SER A 62 6.44 -0.90 10.92
N PRO A 63 6.47 -0.67 9.60
CA PRO A 63 7.34 -1.39 8.67
C PRO A 63 8.82 -1.33 9.08
N PHE A 64 9.18 -0.30 9.83
CA PHE A 64 10.50 -0.05 10.37
C PHE A 64 10.97 -1.09 11.41
N LEU A 65 10.04 -1.77 12.10
CA LEU A 65 10.39 -2.81 13.09
C LEU A 65 10.92 -4.09 12.44
N LEU A 66 10.70 -4.26 11.14
CA LEU A 66 11.16 -5.43 10.37
C LEU A 66 12.65 -5.34 9.99
N HIS A 67 13.32 -4.22 10.27
CA HIS A 67 14.75 -4.05 10.08
C HIS A 67 15.60 -4.58 11.23
N LEU A 68 14.98 -5.03 12.32
CA LEU A 68 15.70 -5.61 13.44
C LEU A 68 16.30 -6.98 13.07
N PRO A 69 17.58 -7.23 13.35
CA PRO A 69 18.21 -8.51 13.06
C PRO A 69 17.60 -9.62 13.92
N SER A 70 17.38 -10.79 13.31
CA SER A 70 17.00 -11.98 14.06
C SER A 70 18.20 -12.47 14.88
N SER A 71 17.95 -12.77 16.15
CA SER A 71 18.90 -13.35 17.09
C SER A 71 18.31 -14.65 17.64
N LYS A 72 19.12 -15.56 18.18
CA LYS A 72 18.67 -16.84 18.73
C LYS A 72 17.63 -16.71 19.87
N LYS A 73 17.51 -15.51 20.46
CA LYS A 73 16.50 -15.13 21.48
C LYS A 73 15.49 -14.10 20.97
N SER A 74 15.51 -13.80 19.67
CA SER A 74 14.61 -12.80 19.08
C SER A 74 13.27 -13.44 18.78
N LEU A 75 12.21 -12.68 19.00
CA LEU A 75 10.84 -13.02 18.61
C LEU A 75 10.64 -12.93 17.08
N VAL A 76 11.70 -12.93 16.26
CA VAL A 76 11.60 -12.79 14.80
C VAL A 76 11.58 -14.18 14.16
N LYS A 77 10.44 -14.54 13.54
CA LYS A 77 10.30 -15.77 12.75
C LYS A 77 10.16 -15.48 11.26
N ALA A 78 10.58 -16.44 10.45
CA ALA A 78 10.30 -16.43 9.02
C ALA A 78 8.83 -16.85 8.81
N ALA A 79 8.05 -15.97 8.22
CA ALA A 79 6.78 -16.32 7.59
C ALA A 79 7.07 -16.72 6.15
N GLU A 80 6.52 -17.85 5.75
CA GLU A 80 6.56 -18.33 4.37
C GLU A 80 5.12 -18.60 3.94
N GLY A 81 4.72 -18.11 2.76
CA GLY A 81 3.41 -18.43 2.19
C GLY A 81 2.82 -17.37 1.27
N MET A 82 1.70 -17.72 0.64
CA MET A 82 1.01 -16.89 -0.35
C MET A 82 0.61 -15.50 0.18
N TRP A 83 0.28 -15.39 1.47
CA TRP A 83 -0.07 -14.10 2.07
C TRP A 83 1.12 -13.13 2.12
N VAL A 84 2.36 -13.63 2.21
CA VAL A 84 3.57 -12.79 2.18
C VAL A 84 3.72 -12.15 0.80
N HIS A 85 3.48 -12.92 -0.26
CA HIS A 85 3.44 -12.38 -1.62
C HIS A 85 2.26 -11.43 -1.83
N ALA A 86 1.07 -11.82 -1.40
CA ALA A 86 -0.17 -11.08 -1.70
C ALA A 86 -0.31 -9.78 -0.88
N VAL A 87 0.22 -9.74 0.33
CA VAL A 87 0.01 -8.62 1.27
C VAL A 87 1.32 -7.91 1.59
N MET A 88 2.36 -8.64 1.99
CA MET A 88 3.59 -7.98 2.48
C MET A 88 4.43 -7.39 1.35
N CYS A 89 4.52 -8.07 0.21
CA CYS A 89 5.21 -7.53 -0.98
C CYS A 89 4.66 -6.17 -1.42
N PRO A 90 3.35 -5.99 -1.70
CA PRO A 90 2.82 -4.69 -2.11
C PRO A 90 2.95 -3.63 -1.00
N VAL A 91 2.80 -4.02 0.27
CA VAL A 91 3.01 -3.09 1.40
C VAL A 91 4.44 -2.56 1.40
N PHE A 92 5.46 -3.42 1.36
CA PHE A 92 6.87 -2.98 1.32
C PHE A 92 7.21 -2.20 0.06
N ALA A 93 6.66 -2.58 -1.09
CA ALA A 93 6.86 -1.86 -2.33
C ALA A 93 6.33 -0.42 -2.23
N VAL A 94 5.09 -0.24 -1.74
CA VAL A 94 4.48 1.08 -1.57
C VAL A 94 5.29 1.92 -0.58
N ILE A 95 5.65 1.37 0.58
CA ILE A 95 6.43 2.09 1.58
C ILE A 95 7.82 2.46 1.04
N GLY A 96 8.47 1.55 0.33
CA GLY A 96 9.79 1.80 -0.28
C GLY A 96 9.75 2.96 -1.28
N VAL A 97 8.74 2.96 -2.17
CA VAL A 97 8.54 4.03 -3.16
C VAL A 97 8.22 5.36 -2.48
N LEU A 98 7.39 5.38 -1.44
CA LEU A 98 7.10 6.60 -0.68
C LEU A 98 8.32 7.12 0.07
N CYS A 99 9.10 6.26 0.72
CA CYS A 99 10.34 6.68 1.37
C CYS A 99 11.36 7.24 0.37
N LEU A 100 11.49 6.63 -0.81
CA LEU A 100 12.33 7.14 -1.89
C LEU A 100 11.86 8.50 -2.41
N ALA A 101 10.56 8.64 -2.67
CA ALA A 101 10.00 9.88 -3.20
C ALA A 101 10.11 11.03 -2.18
N ALA A 102 9.84 10.78 -0.90
CA ALA A 102 10.01 11.77 0.16
C ALA A 102 11.49 12.12 0.36
N GLY A 103 12.37 11.11 0.35
CA GLY A 103 13.80 11.31 0.49
C GLY A 103 14.37 12.18 -0.64
N ALA A 104 13.95 11.93 -1.87
CA ALA A 104 14.27 12.75 -3.03
C ALA A 104 13.73 14.19 -2.88
N ASP A 105 12.49 14.37 -2.45
CA ASP A 105 11.93 15.71 -2.22
C ASP A 105 12.65 16.45 -1.09
N TYR A 106 13.19 15.76 -0.07
CA TYR A 106 13.99 16.36 0.99
C TYR A 106 15.37 16.82 0.51
N THR A 107 16.00 16.10 -0.43
CA THR A 107 17.28 16.48 -1.04
C THR A 107 17.16 17.48 -2.19
N GLY A 108 15.93 17.90 -2.54
CA GLY A 108 15.66 18.87 -3.61
C GLY A 108 15.48 18.25 -5.00
N LEU A 109 15.36 16.93 -5.08
CA LEU A 109 15.03 16.21 -6.31
C LEU A 109 13.50 16.10 -6.48
N PRO A 110 12.97 15.99 -7.72
CA PRO A 110 11.54 15.94 -7.99
C PRO A 110 10.96 14.54 -7.72
N GLY A 111 11.01 14.05 -6.49
CA GLY A 111 10.57 12.71 -6.10
C GLY A 111 9.07 12.50 -6.31
N VAL A 112 8.21 13.28 -5.64
CA VAL A 112 6.76 13.06 -5.70
C VAL A 112 6.15 13.55 -7.01
N SER A 113 6.78 14.52 -7.67
CA SER A 113 6.41 14.89 -9.04
C SER A 113 6.60 13.69 -9.99
N THR A 114 7.76 13.02 -9.91
CA THR A 114 8.03 11.81 -10.70
C THR A 114 7.06 10.68 -10.36
N LEU A 115 6.76 10.48 -9.08
CA LEU A 115 5.80 9.48 -8.64
C LEU A 115 4.40 9.73 -9.22
N ASN A 116 3.94 10.98 -9.24
CA ASN A 116 2.64 11.32 -9.82
C ASN A 116 2.60 11.07 -11.33
N VAL A 117 3.69 11.34 -12.05
CA VAL A 117 3.80 11.03 -13.48
C VAL A 117 3.74 9.52 -13.71
N ALA A 118 4.48 8.74 -12.91
CA ALA A 118 4.43 7.27 -12.98
C ALA A 118 3.02 6.73 -12.70
N MET A 119 2.34 7.24 -11.67
CA MET A 119 0.96 6.84 -11.33
C MET A 119 -0.07 7.22 -12.40
N ASN A 120 0.20 8.26 -13.20
CA ASN A 120 -0.64 8.67 -14.32
C ASN A 120 -0.26 7.97 -15.65
N GLY A 121 0.58 6.93 -15.61
CA GLY A 121 1.00 6.20 -16.80
C GLY A 121 1.92 7.03 -17.71
N PHE A 122 2.82 7.81 -17.12
CA PHE A 122 3.76 8.71 -17.80
C PHE A 122 3.08 9.85 -18.59
N LYS A 123 1.81 10.15 -18.29
CA LYS A 123 1.10 11.31 -18.84
C LYS A 123 1.31 12.52 -17.94
N TRP A 124 1.88 13.57 -18.52
CA TRP A 124 2.05 14.86 -17.87
C TRP A 124 0.69 15.58 -17.75
N GLY A 125 0.44 16.21 -16.60
CA GLY A 125 -0.82 16.93 -16.34
C GLY A 125 -2.00 16.07 -15.88
N GLY A 126 -1.77 14.79 -15.56
CA GLY A 126 -2.78 13.94 -14.94
C GLY A 126 -3.17 14.41 -13.52
N PRO A 127 -4.30 13.93 -12.99
CA PRO A 127 -4.74 14.27 -11.64
C PRO A 127 -3.66 13.92 -10.60
N ILE A 128 -3.45 14.82 -9.63
CA ILE A 128 -2.46 14.64 -8.57
C ILE A 128 -2.90 13.47 -7.67
N SER A 129 -2.08 12.43 -7.59
CA SER A 129 -2.35 11.20 -6.84
C SER A 129 -1.76 11.25 -5.43
N VAL A 130 -0.58 11.84 -5.30
CA VAL A 130 0.18 11.95 -4.05
C VAL A 130 0.67 13.39 -3.89
N VAL A 131 0.49 13.97 -2.72
CA VAL A 131 1.07 15.26 -2.35
C VAL A 131 2.00 15.03 -1.19
N PHE A 132 3.20 15.59 -1.24
CA PHE A 132 4.13 15.57 -0.14
C PHE A 132 4.52 16.98 0.25
N ASN A 133 4.45 17.25 1.54
CA ASN A 133 4.89 18.50 2.12
C ASN A 133 5.87 18.16 3.24
N ARG A 134 7.06 18.76 3.22
CA ARG A 134 8.09 18.56 4.25
C ARG A 134 7.58 18.88 5.67
N ARG A 135 6.50 19.68 5.80
CA ARG A 135 5.88 20.09 7.07
C ARG A 135 4.79 19.14 7.56
N THR A 136 3.96 18.62 6.65
CA THR A 136 2.74 17.85 7.01
C THR A 136 2.79 16.39 6.56
N GLY A 137 3.87 15.98 5.89
CA GLY A 137 4.05 14.63 5.37
C GLY A 137 3.24 14.35 4.10
N TYR A 138 2.90 13.07 3.91
CA TYR A 138 2.14 12.60 2.76
C TYR A 138 0.65 12.85 2.91
N THR A 139 0.03 13.30 1.82
CA THR A 139 -1.42 13.34 1.62
C THR A 139 -1.75 12.56 0.36
N PHE A 140 -2.81 11.76 0.40
CA PHE A 140 -3.23 10.88 -0.70
C PHE A 140 -4.63 11.26 -1.21
N PRO A 141 -4.77 12.32 -2.03
CA PRO A 141 -6.05 12.71 -2.63
C PRO A 141 -6.69 11.61 -3.48
N ILE A 142 -5.90 10.62 -3.93
CA ILE A 142 -6.41 9.48 -4.69
C ILE A 142 -7.35 8.59 -3.88
N ILE A 143 -7.14 8.43 -2.56
CA ILE A 143 -7.97 7.54 -1.72
C ILE A 143 -9.43 8.00 -1.69
N PRO A 144 -9.76 9.25 -1.34
CA PRO A 144 -11.15 9.70 -1.35
C PRO A 144 -11.75 9.75 -2.76
N ARG A 145 -10.94 9.94 -3.81
CA ARG A 145 -11.41 9.89 -5.21
C ARG A 145 -11.77 8.46 -5.64
N ALA A 146 -10.90 7.50 -5.34
CA ALA A 146 -11.10 6.08 -5.65
C ALA A 146 -12.15 5.43 -4.73
N GLY A 147 -12.35 5.94 -3.52
CA GLY A 147 -13.33 5.42 -2.56
C GLY A 147 -14.76 5.38 -3.11
N LYS A 148 -15.15 6.35 -3.95
CA LYS A 148 -16.46 6.33 -4.63
C LYS A 148 -16.60 5.19 -5.64
N GLN A 149 -15.51 4.84 -6.33
CA GLN A 149 -15.49 3.72 -7.28
C GLN A 149 -15.39 2.38 -6.56
N LEU A 150 -14.57 2.28 -5.51
CA LEU A 150 -14.49 1.09 -4.66
C LEU A 150 -15.83 0.81 -3.98
N ALA A 151 -16.48 1.82 -3.41
CA ALA A 151 -17.83 1.68 -2.84
C ALA A 151 -18.83 1.16 -3.87
N LYS A 152 -18.72 1.57 -5.14
CA LYS A 152 -19.58 1.07 -6.23
C LYS A 152 -19.29 -0.41 -6.56
N ILE A 153 -18.04 -0.85 -6.48
CA ILE A 153 -17.65 -2.26 -6.70
C ILE A 153 -18.10 -3.13 -5.52
N PHE A 154 -17.92 -2.67 -4.28
CA PHE A 154 -18.32 -3.41 -3.07
C PHE A 154 -19.82 -3.34 -2.77
N SER A 155 -20.53 -2.31 -3.26
CA SER A 155 -22.00 -2.23 -3.21
C SER A 155 -22.66 -2.84 -4.46
N GLY A 156 -21.86 -3.31 -5.42
CA GLY A 156 -22.37 -4.13 -6.51
C GLY A 156 -22.88 -5.42 -5.90
N LYS A 157 -24.21 -5.53 -5.75
CA LYS A 157 -24.85 -6.83 -5.50
C LYS A 157 -24.27 -7.79 -6.53
N ILE A 158 -23.59 -8.83 -6.05
CA ILE A 158 -23.36 -10.04 -6.83
C ILE A 158 -24.77 -10.48 -7.20
N HIS A 159 -25.18 -10.20 -8.44
CA HIS A 159 -26.25 -10.98 -9.03
C HIS A 159 -25.59 -12.35 -9.17
N GLU A 160 -25.82 -13.20 -8.17
CA GLU A 160 -25.94 -14.62 -8.47
C GLU A 160 -27.00 -14.62 -9.57
N ASP A 161 -26.57 -14.87 -10.80
CA ASP A 161 -27.49 -15.37 -11.81
C ASP A 161 -28.21 -16.50 -11.07
N GLU A 162 -29.50 -16.31 -10.79
CA GLU A 162 -30.35 -17.38 -10.32
C GLU A 162 -30.22 -18.45 -11.38
N ASP A 163 -29.30 -19.40 -11.13
CA ASP A 163 -29.17 -20.63 -11.85
C ASP A 163 -30.59 -21.15 -11.92
N LYS A 164 -31.14 -21.06 -13.13
CA LYS A 164 -32.45 -21.61 -13.48
C LYS A 164 -32.52 -22.93 -12.75
N VAL A 165 -33.41 -22.99 -11.78
CA VAL A 165 -33.73 -24.20 -11.03
C VAL A 165 -33.89 -25.29 -12.08
N TYR A 166 -32.85 -26.10 -12.26
CA TYR A 166 -32.99 -27.35 -12.97
C TYR A 166 -33.94 -28.12 -12.05
N SER A 167 -35.22 -28.09 -12.43
CA SER A 167 -36.24 -28.97 -11.92
C SER A 167 -35.62 -30.35 -11.90
N HIS A 168 -35.24 -30.80 -10.71
CA HIS A 168 -34.90 -32.18 -10.47
C HIS A 168 -36.24 -32.91 -10.63
N ASP A 169 -36.51 -33.30 -11.88
CA ASP A 169 -37.66 -34.10 -12.23
C ASP A 169 -37.44 -35.46 -11.57
N ASN A 170 -38.00 -35.63 -10.36
CA ASN A 170 -37.95 -36.86 -9.57
C ASN A 170 -38.83 -37.97 -10.18
N GLY A 171 -39.04 -37.94 -11.50
CA GLY A 171 -40.01 -38.78 -12.22
C GLY A 171 -39.54 -40.19 -12.56
N SER A 172 -38.29 -40.59 -12.29
CA SER A 172 -37.79 -41.90 -12.73
C SER A 172 -37.81 -43.01 -11.67
N TYR A 173 -37.86 -42.69 -10.38
CA TYR A 173 -37.91 -43.70 -9.32
C TYR A 173 -39.33 -44.05 -8.86
N GLN A 174 -40.30 -43.14 -9.04
CA GLN A 174 -41.70 -43.42 -8.69
C GLN A 174 -42.33 -44.44 -9.67
N GLN A 175 -42.01 -44.37 -10.97
CA GLN A 175 -42.54 -45.29 -11.99
C GLN A 175 -42.04 -46.74 -11.86
N ALA A 176 -40.92 -46.97 -11.18
CA ALA A 176 -40.40 -48.33 -10.96
C ALA A 176 -41.09 -49.05 -9.80
N HIS A 177 -41.73 -48.30 -8.88
CA HIS A 177 -42.39 -48.87 -7.71
C HIS A 177 -43.88 -49.17 -7.97
N ASP A 178 -44.51 -48.51 -8.94
CA ASP A 178 -45.90 -48.73 -9.33
C ASP A 178 -46.06 -49.80 -10.45
N ALA A 179 -44.95 -50.42 -10.89
CA ALA A 179 -44.92 -51.46 -11.93
C ALA A 179 -44.69 -52.89 -11.39
N GLN A 180 -44.84 -53.11 -10.08
CA GLN A 180 -44.87 -54.44 -9.44
C GLN A 180 -46.27 -54.72 -8.88
#